data_AF-A0AA97DXP8-F1
#
_entry.id   AF-A0AA97DXP8-F1
#
_cell.length_a   1.000
_cell.length_b   1.000
_cell.length_c   1.000
_cell.angle_alpha   90.00
_cell.angle_beta   90.00
_cell.angle_gamma   90.00
#
_symmetry.space_group_name_H-M   'P 1'
#
loop_
_entity.id
_entity.type
_entity.pdbx_description
1 polymer ?
#
loop_
_entity_poly.entity_id
_entity_poly.type
_entity_poly.pdbx_seq_one_letter_code
_entity_poly.pdbx_strand_id
1 'polypeptide(L)'
;MASGWVTNLGFSSMALVSLFLLAEVIVTRITDNAVVASEAIDYIYISLLLLVFSSASSVVVCYFNANKKTRIPLYGFMIEIPFNVVCSAVLIHGLWGAPEMGLEGAALGSVAAIGIRFFTLPIDFSKKKAR
;
A
#
# COMPACT_ATOMS: atom_id res chain seq x y z
N MET A 1 5.57 -15.48 -15.51
CA MET A 1 5.16 -15.09 -14.15
C MET A 1 6.33 -15.09 -13.18
N ALA A 2 7.14 -16.17 -13.12
CA ALA A 2 8.29 -16.23 -12.21
C ALA A 2 9.28 -15.04 -12.35
N SER A 3 9.64 -14.64 -13.57
CA SER A 3 10.53 -13.50 -13.80
C SER A 3 9.99 -12.18 -13.25
N GLY A 4 8.68 -11.93 -13.36
CA GLY A 4 8.04 -10.72 -12.85
C GLY A 4 8.00 -10.65 -11.32
N TRP A 5 7.86 -11.79 -10.65
CA TRP A 5 7.97 -11.84 -9.19
C TRP A 5 9.39 -11.52 -8.73
N VAL A 6 10.40 -12.11 -9.38
CA VAL A 6 11.80 -11.91 -8.99
C VAL A 6 12.25 -10.46 -9.17
N THR A 7 11.97 -9.84 -10.32
CA THR A 7 12.38 -8.45 -10.58
C THR A 7 11.67 -7.46 -9.66
N ASN A 8 10.37 -7.64 -9.46
CA ASN A 8 9.57 -6.73 -8.66
C ASN A 8 9.84 -6.86 -7.16
N LEU A 9 9.96 -8.09 -6.64
CA LEU A 9 10.33 -8.31 -5.23
C LEU A 9 11.78 -7.88 -4.98
N GLY A 10 12.69 -8.12 -5.92
CA GLY A 10 14.06 -7.64 -5.85
C GLY A 10 14.12 -6.11 -5.73
N PHE A 11 13.50 -5.40 -6.66
CA PHE A 11 13.43 -3.94 -6.62
C PHE A 11 12.74 -3.42 -5.36
N SER A 12 11.62 -4.02 -4.98
CA SER A 12 10.86 -3.60 -3.80
C SER A 12 11.63 -3.83 -2.52
N SER A 13 12.34 -4.96 -2.38
CA SER A 13 13.20 -5.22 -1.22
C SER A 13 14.35 -4.21 -1.10
N MET A 14 14.97 -3.85 -2.23
CA MET A 14 16.01 -2.83 -2.27
C MET A 14 15.47 -1.46 -1.85
N ALA A 15 14.29 -1.08 -2.34
CA ALA A 15 13.62 0.16 -1.94
C ALA A 15 13.25 0.15 -0.45
N LEU A 16 12.77 -0.98 0.06
CA LEU A 16 12.39 -1.15 1.46
C LEU A 16 13.60 -1.00 2.39
N VAL A 17 14.71 -1.67 2.09
CA VAL A 17 15.97 -1.54 2.85
C VAL A 17 16.52 -0.12 2.77
N SER A 18 16.49 0.48 1.57
CA SER A 18 16.99 1.85 1.38
C SER A 18 16.18 2.85 2.20
N LEU A 19 14.85 2.79 2.15
CA LEU A 19 13.98 3.66 2.95
C LEU A 19 14.12 3.39 4.44
N PHE A 20 14.21 2.13 4.86
CA PHE A 20 14.37 1.80 6.28
C PHE A 20 15.65 2.39 6.88
N LEU A 21 16.77 2.39 6.12
CA LEU A 21 18.06 2.90 6.58
C LEU A 21 18.22 4.42 6.38
N LEU A 22 17.58 5.00 5.36
CA LEU A 22 17.78 6.39 4.97
C LEU A 22 16.60 7.31 5.31
N ALA A 23 15.47 6.81 5.82
CA ALA A 23 14.28 7.62 6.11
C ALA A 23 14.61 8.84 6.97
N GLU A 24 15.28 8.64 8.11
CA GLU A 24 15.66 9.73 9.02
C GLU A 24 16.58 10.75 8.35
N VAL A 25 17.58 10.27 7.60
CA VAL A 25 18.54 11.13 6.89
C VAL A 25 17.83 11.95 5.80
N ILE A 26 16.90 11.34 5.07
CA ILE A 26 16.15 12.02 4.00
C ILE A 26 15.23 13.07 4.62
N VAL A 27 14.46 12.71 5.65
CA VAL A 27 13.47 13.62 6.25
C VAL A 27 14.13 14.80 6.93
N THR A 28 15.19 14.58 7.70
CA THR A 28 15.94 15.67 8.37
C THR A 28 16.66 16.61 7.41
N ARG A 29 16.80 16.23 6.13
CA ARG A 29 17.32 17.10 5.06
C ARG A 29 16.23 17.86 4.33
N ILE A 30 14.98 17.43 4.44
CA ILE A 30 13.83 18.06 3.80
C ILE A 30 13.22 19.13 4.71
N THR A 31 13.18 18.90 6.02
CA THR A 31 12.54 19.81 6.99
C THR A 31 13.41 20.01 8.23
N ASP A 32 13.53 21.27 8.66
CA ASP A 32 14.15 21.65 9.92
C ASP A 32 13.17 21.58 11.11
N ASN A 33 11.86 21.42 10.84
CA ASN A 33 10.86 21.30 11.90
C ASN A 33 10.82 19.87 12.45
N ALA A 34 11.25 19.73 13.72
CA ALA A 34 11.33 18.45 14.41
C ALA A 34 10.00 17.69 14.51
N VAL A 35 8.87 18.39 14.68
CA VAL A 35 7.54 17.76 14.79
C VAL A 35 7.11 17.16 13.45
N VAL A 36 7.33 17.92 12.36
CA VAL A 36 7.02 17.44 11.01
C VAL A 36 7.96 16.30 10.62
N ALA A 37 9.21 16.34 11.07
CA ALA A 37 10.18 15.29 10.82
C ALA A 37 9.78 13.96 11.48
N SER A 38 9.40 13.96 12.77
CA SER A 38 8.96 12.73 13.44
C SER A 38 7.74 12.11 12.77
N GLU A 39 6.70 12.91 12.51
CA GLU A 39 5.47 12.43 11.85
C GLU A 39 5.74 11.83 10.47
N ALA A 40 6.63 12.45 9.70
CA ALA A 40 7.00 11.94 8.38
C ALA A 40 7.81 10.63 8.47
N ILE A 41 8.69 10.48 9.46
CA ILE A 41 9.46 9.26 9.69
C ILE A 41 8.51 8.10 10.06
N ASP A 42 7.59 8.34 11.01
CA ASP A 42 6.60 7.33 11.43
C ASP A 42 5.69 6.93 10.28
N TYR A 43 5.23 7.90 9.48
CA TYR A 43 4.49 7.65 8.24
C TYR A 43 5.27 6.77 7.26
N ILE A 44 6.57 7.04 7.06
CA ILE A 44 7.42 6.24 6.17
C ILE A 44 7.51 4.81 6.67
N TYR A 45 7.75 4.60 7.97
CA TYR A 45 7.85 3.25 8.54
C TYR A 45 6.57 2.44 8.36
N ILE A 46 5.40 3.03 8.58
CA ILE A 46 4.12 2.36 8.32
C ILE A 46 3.97 2.07 6.82
N SER A 47 4.37 3.02 5.97
CA SER A 47 4.30 2.88 4.51
C SER A 47 5.23 1.79 3.94
N LEU A 48 6.23 1.33 4.68
CA LEU A 48 7.04 0.18 4.28
C LEU A 48 6.19 -1.10 4.14
N LEU A 49 5.19 -1.29 5.01
CA LEU A 49 4.23 -2.40 4.88
C LEU A 49 3.39 -2.26 3.61
N LEU A 50 2.94 -1.03 3.32
CA LEU A 50 2.20 -0.73 2.09
C LEU A 50 3.01 -1.11 0.85
N LEU A 51 4.31 -0.81 0.83
CA LEU A 51 5.22 -1.16 -0.27
C LEU A 51 5.22 -2.67 -0.54
N VAL A 52 5.27 -3.49 0.50
CA VAL A 52 5.26 -4.97 0.37
C VAL A 52 3.98 -5.45 -0.30
N PHE A 53 2.81 -5.08 0.23
CA PHE A 53 1.53 -5.50 -0.34
C PHE A 53 1.27 -4.93 -1.74
N SER A 54 1.70 -3.69 -1.98
CA SER A 54 1.60 -3.04 -3.28
C SER A 54 2.44 -3.75 -4.33
N SER A 55 3.68 -4.10 -3.99
CA SER A 55 4.57 -4.82 -4.88
C SER A 55 3.98 -6.17 -5.26
N ALA A 56 3.50 -6.96 -4.29
CA ALA A 56 2.92 -8.28 -4.55
C ALA A 56 1.65 -8.18 -5.42
N SER A 57 0.78 -7.21 -5.13
CA SER A 57 -0.42 -6.95 -5.92
C SER A 57 -0.09 -6.55 -7.36
N SER A 58 0.95 -5.74 -7.57
CA SER A 58 1.32 -5.20 -8.88
C SER A 58 1.70 -6.30 -9.87
N VAL A 59 2.35 -7.39 -9.41
CA VAL A 59 2.66 -8.55 -10.27
C VAL A 59 1.38 -9.24 -10.76
N VAL A 60 0.39 -9.39 -9.87
CA VAL A 60 -0.92 -9.98 -10.19
C VAL A 60 -1.70 -9.09 -11.17
N VAL A 61 -1.70 -7.78 -10.93
CA VAL A 61 -2.33 -6.79 -11.81
C VAL A 61 -1.71 -6.84 -13.22
N CYS A 62 -0.37 -6.81 -13.32
CA CYS A 62 0.35 -6.92 -14.59
C CYS A 62 0.01 -8.22 -15.33
N TYR A 63 -0.11 -9.34 -14.61
CA TYR A 63 -0.52 -10.60 -15.20
C TYR A 63 -1.93 -10.53 -15.82
N PHE A 64 -2.91 -9.98 -15.11
CA PHE A 64 -4.27 -9.86 -15.66
C PHE A 64 -4.33 -8.89 -16.83
N ASN A 65 -3.61 -7.78 -16.76
CA ASN A 65 -3.53 -6.80 -17.84
C ASN A 65 -2.89 -7.40 -19.09
N ALA A 66 -1.81 -8.17 -18.96
CA ALA A 66 -1.18 -8.88 -20.07
C ALA A 66 -2.12 -9.92 -20.74
N ASN A 67 -3.04 -10.51 -19.97
CA ASN A 67 -4.04 -11.46 -20.47
C ASN A 67 -5.34 -10.79 -20.95
N LYS A 68 -5.36 -9.47 -21.17
CA LYS A 68 -6.54 -8.68 -21.57
C LYS A 68 -7.72 -8.78 -20.57
N LYS A 69 -7.47 -9.21 -19.33
CA LYS A 69 -8.46 -9.33 -18.24
C LYS A 69 -8.43 -8.10 -17.33
N THR A 70 -8.37 -6.90 -17.90
CA THR A 70 -8.22 -5.61 -17.20
C THR A 70 -9.36 -5.27 -16.24
N ARG A 71 -10.56 -5.84 -16.44
CA ARG A 71 -11.70 -5.63 -15.55
C ARG A 71 -11.47 -6.15 -14.13
N ILE A 72 -10.67 -7.21 -13.96
CA ILE A 72 -10.40 -7.80 -12.63
C ILE A 72 -9.63 -6.82 -11.73
N PRO A 73 -8.45 -6.31 -12.15
CA PRO A 73 -7.76 -5.31 -11.35
C PRO A 73 -8.56 -4.01 -11.22
N LEU A 74 -9.33 -3.61 -12.24
CA LEU A 74 -10.19 -2.43 -12.17
C LEU A 74 -11.17 -2.49 -10.98
N TYR A 75 -11.91 -3.59 -10.81
CA TYR A 75 -12.83 -3.73 -9.68
C TYR A 75 -12.11 -3.73 -8.34
N GLY A 76 -10.91 -4.31 -8.26
CA GLY A 76 -10.06 -4.23 -7.07
C GLY A 76 -9.74 -2.77 -6.69
N PHE A 77 -9.30 -1.96 -7.67
CA PHE A 77 -9.05 -0.53 -7.46
C PHE A 77 -10.31 0.25 -7.06
N MET A 78 -11.46 -0.07 -7.68
CA MET A 78 -12.72 0.59 -7.36
C MET A 78 -13.18 0.35 -5.92
N ILE A 79 -12.81 -0.78 -5.31
CA ILE A 79 -13.10 -1.08 -3.90
C ILE A 79 -12.02 -0.49 -2.99
N GLU A 80 -10.76 -0.58 -3.39
CA GLU A 80 -9.61 -0.08 -2.62
C GLU A 80 -9.70 1.43 -2.35
N ILE A 81 -9.97 2.25 -3.38
CA ILE A 81 -9.95 3.71 -3.27
C ILE A 81 -10.95 4.23 -2.22
N PRO A 82 -12.26 3.92 -2.29
CA PRO A 82 -13.21 4.40 -1.29
C PRO A 82 -12.91 3.84 0.10
N PHE A 83 -12.45 2.58 0.19
CA PHE A 83 -12.07 2.00 1.47
C PHE A 83 -10.87 2.73 2.09
N ASN A 84 -9.86 3.08 1.30
CA ASN A 84 -8.73 3.89 1.73
C ASN A 84 -9.22 5.22 2.30
N VAL A 85 -10.05 5.95 1.54
CA VAL A 85 -10.56 7.27 1.96
C VAL A 85 -11.33 7.16 3.28
N VAL A 86 -12.20 6.17 3.42
CA VAL A 86 -12.99 5.97 4.64
C VAL A 86 -12.08 5.62 5.82
N CYS A 87 -11.20 4.62 5.69
CA CYS A 87 -10.30 4.23 6.78
C CYS A 87 -9.34 5.35 7.18
N SER A 88 -8.76 6.04 6.20
CA SER A 88 -7.89 7.18 6.43
C SER A 88 -8.64 8.30 7.14
N ALA A 89 -9.85 8.68 6.69
CA ALA A 89 -10.63 9.73 7.36
C ALA A 89 -11.00 9.36 8.81
N VAL A 90 -11.32 8.09 9.07
CA VAL A 90 -11.63 7.59 10.42
C VAL A 90 -10.42 7.68 11.34
N LEU A 91 -9.24 7.24 10.88
CA LEU A 91 -8.02 7.21 11.69
C LEU A 91 -7.36 8.59 11.83
N ILE A 92 -7.52 9.46 10.82
CA ILE A 92 -7.05 10.86 10.90
C ILE A 92 -7.83 11.61 11.97
N HIS A 93 -9.17 11.49 11.99
CA HIS A 93 -10.05 12.29 12.86
C HIS A 93 -10.53 11.55 14.13
N GLY A 94 -10.11 10.30 14.35
CA GLY A 94 -10.56 9.51 15.51
C GLY A 94 -12.07 9.23 15.53
N LEU A 95 -12.71 9.08 14.37
CA LEU A 95 -14.15 8.85 14.28
C LEU A 95 -14.54 7.47 14.81
N TRP A 96 -15.79 7.32 15.27
CA TRP A 96 -16.33 6.04 15.76
C TRP A 96 -15.55 5.38 16.91
N GLY A 97 -14.85 6.17 17.74
CA GLY A 97 -14.06 5.67 18.86
C GLY A 97 -12.69 5.13 18.46
N ALA A 98 -12.27 5.36 17.22
CA ALA A 98 -10.90 5.11 16.78
C ALA A 98 -9.93 6.13 17.40
N PRO A 99 -8.64 5.78 17.58
CA PRO A 99 -7.63 6.74 17.99
C PRO A 99 -7.40 7.81 16.91
N GLU A 100 -7.22 9.07 17.32
CA GLU A 100 -6.83 10.16 16.45
C GLU A 100 -5.32 10.10 16.20
N MET A 101 -4.92 9.57 15.04
CA MET A 101 -3.51 9.29 14.70
C MET A 101 -2.94 10.27 13.66
N GLY A 102 -3.72 11.24 13.19
CA GLY A 102 -3.26 12.23 12.21
C GLY A 102 -2.67 11.60 10.96
N LEU A 103 -1.41 11.91 10.66
CA LEU A 103 -0.72 11.47 9.44
C LEU A 103 -0.49 9.94 9.42
N GLU A 104 -0.15 9.34 10.56
CA GLU A 104 0.01 7.88 10.69
C GLU A 104 -1.29 7.14 10.34
N GLY A 105 -2.43 7.72 10.71
CA GLY A 105 -3.75 7.18 10.40
C GLY A 105 -4.00 7.04 8.90
N ALA A 106 -3.48 7.97 8.09
CA ALA A 106 -3.56 7.89 6.63
C ALA A 106 -2.70 6.76 6.06
N ALA A 107 -1.51 6.53 6.64
CA ALA A 107 -0.65 5.41 6.24
C ALA A 107 -1.32 4.06 6.54
N LEU A 108 -1.86 3.90 7.75
CA LEU A 108 -2.58 2.68 8.15
C LEU A 108 -3.83 2.45 7.32
N GLY A 109 -4.60 3.50 7.03
CA GLY A 109 -5.77 3.42 6.14
C GLY A 109 -5.39 2.91 4.75
N SER A 110 -4.23 3.35 4.24
CA SER A 110 -3.70 2.89 2.97
C SER A 110 -3.20 1.44 2.99
N VAL A 111 -2.56 1.02 4.08
CA VAL A 111 -2.17 -0.39 4.30
C VAL A 111 -3.41 -1.29 4.34
N ALA A 112 -4.46 -0.87 5.03
CA ALA A 112 -5.71 -1.63 5.12
C ALA A 112 -6.39 -1.77 3.75
N ALA A 113 -6.44 -0.69 2.97
CA ALA A 113 -7.03 -0.70 1.64
C ALA A 113 -6.29 -1.62 0.67
N ILE A 114 -4.96 -1.57 0.66
CA ILE A 114 -4.17 -2.43 -0.22
C ILE A 114 -4.22 -3.89 0.23
N GLY A 115 -4.37 -4.13 1.54
CA GLY A 115 -4.69 -5.45 2.09
C GLY A 115 -5.99 -5.99 1.50
N ILE A 116 -7.06 -5.20 1.49
CA ILE A 116 -8.33 -5.58 0.84
C ILE A 116 -8.13 -5.90 -0.63
N ARG A 117 -7.44 -5.04 -1.41
CA ARG A 117 -7.16 -5.32 -2.82
C ARG A 117 -6.44 -6.65 -3.00
N PHE A 118 -5.44 -6.90 -2.16
CA PHE A 118 -4.65 -8.12 -2.19
C PHE A 118 -5.52 -9.37 -1.96
N PHE A 119 -6.56 -9.30 -1.14
CA PHE A 119 -7.52 -10.39 -0.93
C PHE A 119 -8.60 -10.48 -2.01
N THR A 120 -9.07 -9.38 -2.58
CA THR A 120 -10.12 -9.39 -3.61
C THR A 120 -9.61 -9.96 -4.95
N LEU A 121 -8.35 -9.67 -5.31
CA LEU A 121 -7.74 -10.11 -6.58
C LEU A 121 -7.70 -11.66 -6.74
N PRO A 122 -7.27 -12.46 -5.75
CA PRO A 122 -7.30 -13.92 -5.80
C PRO A 122 -8.70 -14.54 -5.80
N ILE A 123 -9.68 -13.91 -5.15
CA ILE A 123 -11.06 -14.42 -5.10
C ILE A 123 -11.68 -14.37 -6.51
N ASP A 124 -11.47 -13.26 -7.22
CA ASP A 124 -11.93 -13.11 -8.60
C ASP A 124 -11.17 -14.02 -9.58
N PHE A 125 -9.91 -14.34 -9.29
CA PHE A 125 -9.16 -15.36 -10.03
C PHE A 125 -9.83 -16.74 -9.94
N SER A 126 -10.22 -17.17 -8.73
CA SER A 126 -10.81 -18.48 -8.50
C SER A 126 -12.21 -18.61 -9.11
N LYS A 127 -13.04 -17.57 -9.00
CA LYS A 127 -14.39 -17.55 -9.60
C LYS A 127 -14.36 -17.64 -11.13
N LYS A 128 -13.34 -17.07 -11.78
CA LYS A 128 -13.19 -17.11 -13.25
C LYS A 128 -12.52 -18.37 -13.77
N LYS A 129 -11.82 -19.15 -12.93
CA LYS A 129 -11.26 -20.46 -13.32
C LYS A 129 -12.34 -21.56 -13.29
N ALA A 130 -13.41 -21.35 -12.52
CA ALA A 130 -14.56 -22.26 -12.41
C ALA A 130 -15.67 -22.02 -13.46
N ARG A 131 -15.48 -21.08 -14.38
CA ARG A 131 -16.35 -20.80 -15.54
C ARG A 131 -15.56 -21.01 -16.83
#